data_AF-A0A0F7SM39-F1
#
_entry.id   AF-A0A0F7SM39-F1
#
_cell.length_a   1.000
_cell.length_b   1.000
_cell.length_c   1.000
_cell.angle_alpha   90.00
_cell.angle_beta   90.00
_cell.angle_gamma   90.00
#
_symmetry.space_group_name_H-M   'P 1'
#
loop_
_entity.id
_entity.type
_entity.pdbx_description
1 polymer ?
#
loop_
_entity_poly.entity_id
_entity_poly.type
_entity_poly.pdbx_seq_one_letter_code
_entity_poly.pdbx_strand_id
1 'polypeptide(L)'
;MLTSLALVLFPAMALAAPTFVTSPQHISPGKDSKLCLAVANQGAFKNGDAVVSVSCDTSYTDGRQLWRVYPGDSQIQLIGSNFCLDAGTDNSNNQPLKIWTCYPGLYQQQWYYTDDNRIAITGGNKCLDLGPNGPQTYQCTPNNDNQVWYTPGTVAPPVSSTTVPPITSTLVPSVTTSVAPPVSSSASPSPPLGGPSLVIHPNGRTDFCLEAVSANNVPVEGSLVQVKVCTGRSNQRFDIYRGDNLVRLSNSNLCLDAGSNIGNNVALKVWTCYPGLKQQQWYYTNDNRIAITGGNQCADNTNGILSSANTLQTYQCITGNNNQVFTVSN
;
A
#
# COMPACT_ATOMS: atom_id res chain seq x y z
N MET A 1 -30.79 15.97 52.49
CA MET A 1 -29.75 16.60 51.66
C MET A 1 -29.75 15.89 50.31
N LEU A 2 -30.36 16.48 49.28
CA LEU A 2 -30.28 15.96 47.91
C LEU A 2 -29.13 16.67 47.19
N THR A 3 -28.07 15.94 46.86
CA THR A 3 -26.96 16.43 46.04
C THR A 3 -27.29 16.25 44.56
N SER A 4 -27.46 17.37 43.87
CA SER A 4 -27.62 17.45 42.41
C SER A 4 -26.24 17.32 41.75
N LEU A 5 -26.10 16.38 40.80
CA LEU A 5 -24.87 16.17 40.03
C LEU A 5 -25.03 16.89 38.67
N ALA A 6 -24.31 17.99 38.49
CA ALA A 6 -24.28 18.74 37.24
C ALA A 6 -23.37 18.06 36.21
N LEU A 7 -23.94 17.71 35.05
CA LEU A 7 -23.23 17.14 33.90
C LEU A 7 -22.60 18.28 33.09
N VAL A 8 -21.27 18.37 33.09
CA VAL A 8 -20.52 19.35 32.28
C VAL A 8 -20.26 18.73 30.90
N LEU A 9 -20.91 19.29 29.87
CA LEU A 9 -20.72 18.91 28.47
C LEU A 9 -19.52 19.68 27.90
N PHE A 10 -18.42 18.99 27.60
CA PHE A 10 -17.28 19.59 26.88
C PHE A 10 -17.54 19.50 25.36
N PRO A 11 -17.40 20.60 24.60
CA PRO A 11 -17.52 20.55 23.15
C PRO A 11 -16.30 19.83 22.56
N ALA A 12 -16.56 18.74 21.83
CA ALA A 12 -15.53 18.07 21.04
C ALA A 12 -15.09 18.99 19.89
N MET A 13 -13.87 19.54 20.00
CA MET A 13 -13.18 20.13 18.85
C MET A 13 -12.82 19.00 17.88
N ALA A 14 -13.53 18.92 16.75
CA ALA A 14 -13.10 18.10 15.62
C ALA A 14 -11.85 18.73 15.01
N LEU A 15 -10.69 18.08 15.17
CA LEU A 15 -9.51 18.38 14.38
C LEU A 15 -9.82 17.98 12.93
N ALA A 16 -9.97 18.96 12.04
CA ALA A 16 -10.00 18.71 10.61
C ALA A 16 -8.64 18.13 10.20
N ALA A 17 -8.64 16.89 9.73
CA ALA A 17 -7.46 16.31 9.08
C ALA A 17 -7.12 17.17 7.84
N PRO A 18 -5.84 17.47 7.58
CA PRO A 18 -5.45 18.24 6.40
C PRO A 18 -5.93 17.52 5.13
N THR A 19 -6.78 18.20 4.36
CA THR A 19 -7.16 17.78 3.02
C THR A 19 -5.99 18.03 2.09
N PHE A 20 -5.13 17.03 1.89
CA PHE A 20 -4.11 17.08 0.86
C PHE A 20 -4.77 16.97 -0.51
N VAL A 21 -5.10 18.11 -1.10
CA VAL A 21 -5.55 18.21 -2.49
C VAL A 21 -4.30 18.26 -3.36
N THR A 22 -3.83 17.10 -3.84
CA THR A 22 -2.81 17.09 -4.89
C THR A 22 -3.47 17.56 -6.19
N SER A 23 -3.18 18.79 -6.58
CA SER A 23 -3.60 19.33 -7.88
C SER A 23 -3.10 18.44 -9.03
N PRO A 24 -3.81 18.37 -10.17
CA PRO A 24 -3.27 17.87 -11.44
C PRO A 24 -1.92 18.52 -11.77
N GLN A 25 -0.91 17.72 -12.11
CA GLN A 25 0.44 18.22 -12.40
C GLN A 25 1.07 17.50 -13.59
N HIS A 26 2.04 18.16 -14.22
CA HIS A 26 2.95 17.53 -15.17
C HIS A 26 4.04 16.75 -14.43
N ILE A 27 4.56 15.70 -15.07
CA ILE A 27 5.72 14.94 -14.62
C ILE A 27 6.80 15.10 -15.69
N SER A 28 7.91 15.77 -15.37
CA SER A 28 8.98 16.08 -16.34
C SER A 28 10.28 15.36 -15.99
N PRO A 29 10.98 14.75 -16.96
CA PRO A 29 12.25 14.10 -16.69
C PRO A 29 13.33 15.14 -16.36
N GLY A 30 14.24 14.81 -15.45
CA GLY A 30 15.34 15.69 -15.05
C GLY A 30 16.34 15.96 -16.18
N LYS A 31 16.43 15.06 -17.17
CA LYS A 31 17.27 15.23 -18.36
C LYS A 31 16.77 16.30 -19.34
N ASP A 32 15.46 16.55 -19.39
CA ASP A 32 14.88 17.60 -20.22
C ASP A 32 13.54 18.07 -19.64
N SER A 33 13.56 19.21 -18.96
CA SER A 33 12.38 19.80 -18.34
C SER A 33 11.34 20.34 -19.34
N LYS A 34 11.64 20.33 -20.65
CA LYS A 34 10.66 20.69 -21.70
C LYS A 34 9.78 19.50 -22.09
N LEU A 35 10.14 18.29 -21.65
CA LEU A 35 9.35 17.09 -21.89
C LEU A 35 8.44 16.79 -20.70
N CYS A 36 7.30 16.20 -21.00
CA CYS A 36 6.29 15.76 -20.05
C CYS A 36 5.91 14.31 -20.33
N LEU A 37 5.68 13.55 -19.25
CA LEU A 37 5.10 12.22 -19.31
C LEU A 37 3.67 12.32 -19.83
N ALA A 38 3.36 11.60 -20.89
CA ALA A 38 2.07 11.69 -21.57
C ALA A 38 1.59 10.34 -22.06
N VAL A 39 0.28 10.19 -22.22
CA VAL A 39 -0.28 9.09 -23.02
C VAL A 39 -0.12 9.43 -24.50
N ALA A 40 0.40 8.48 -25.29
CA ALA A 40 0.69 8.68 -26.72
C ALA A 40 -0.59 8.96 -27.52
N ASN A 41 -1.67 8.24 -27.19
CA ASN A 41 -2.97 8.40 -27.81
C ASN A 41 -3.62 9.73 -27.39
N GLN A 42 -4.26 10.42 -28.33
CA GLN A 42 -4.98 11.67 -28.09
C GLN A 42 -6.48 11.36 -27.98
N GLY A 43 -7.11 11.69 -26.84
CA GLY A 43 -8.54 11.47 -26.63
C GLY A 43 -8.89 10.17 -25.90
N ALA A 44 -9.64 9.26 -26.56
CA ALA A 44 -10.24 8.09 -25.92
C ALA A 44 -9.18 7.04 -25.49
N PHE A 45 -8.70 7.18 -24.25
CA PHE A 45 -7.73 6.30 -23.62
C PHE A 45 -8.27 4.88 -23.44
N LYS A 46 -7.39 3.89 -23.64
CA LYS A 46 -7.69 2.47 -23.38
C LYS A 46 -6.53 1.78 -22.68
N ASN A 47 -6.84 0.64 -22.07
CA ASN A 47 -5.84 -0.25 -21.47
C ASN A 47 -4.73 -0.57 -22.48
N GLY A 48 -3.50 -0.31 -22.07
CA GLY A 48 -2.31 -0.58 -22.86
C GLY A 48 -1.86 0.55 -23.77
N ASP A 49 -2.54 1.69 -23.80
CA ASP A 49 -2.02 2.87 -24.50
C ASP A 49 -0.65 3.25 -23.90
N ALA A 50 0.34 3.45 -24.77
CA ALA A 50 1.71 3.69 -24.37
C ALA A 50 1.88 5.04 -23.66
N VAL A 51 2.77 5.06 -22.68
CA VAL A 51 3.22 6.29 -22.03
C VAL A 51 4.55 6.71 -22.66
N VAL A 52 4.63 7.97 -23.07
CA VAL A 52 5.72 8.57 -23.84
C VAL A 52 6.18 9.86 -23.18
N SER A 53 7.33 10.38 -23.62
CA SER A 53 7.78 11.74 -23.32
C SER A 53 7.57 12.63 -24.55
N VAL A 54 6.80 13.70 -24.42
CA VAL A 54 6.56 14.67 -25.50
C VAL A 54 6.74 16.08 -24.95
N SER A 55 6.81 17.09 -25.82
CA SER A 55 6.84 18.49 -25.38
C SER A 55 5.68 18.77 -24.42
N CYS A 56 6.01 19.38 -23.27
CA CYS A 56 5.03 19.88 -22.32
C CYS A 56 4.16 20.91 -23.00
N ASP A 57 2.84 20.75 -22.88
CA ASP A 57 1.88 21.66 -23.46
C ASP A 57 0.77 21.92 -22.45
N THR A 58 0.72 23.16 -21.98
CA THR A 58 -0.24 23.64 -21.00
C THR A 58 -1.61 23.95 -21.61
N SER A 59 -1.79 23.78 -22.92
CA SER A 59 -3.05 24.04 -23.63
C SER A 59 -3.95 22.81 -23.79
N TYR A 60 -3.45 21.60 -23.48
CA TYR A 60 -4.23 20.37 -23.62
C TYR A 60 -5.36 20.27 -22.59
N THR A 61 -6.60 20.20 -23.09
CA THR A 61 -7.81 19.94 -22.30
C THR A 61 -8.16 18.46 -22.20
N ASP A 62 -7.44 17.58 -22.91
CA ASP A 62 -7.70 16.14 -22.97
C ASP A 62 -7.12 15.35 -21.79
N GLY A 63 -6.38 16.01 -20.89
CA GLY A 63 -5.83 15.40 -19.68
C GLY A 63 -4.65 14.46 -19.90
N ARG A 64 -4.17 14.25 -21.14
CA ARG A 64 -3.18 13.19 -21.46
C ARG A 64 -1.79 13.38 -20.84
N GLN A 65 -1.45 14.60 -20.42
CA GLN A 65 -0.18 14.96 -19.77
C GLN A 65 -0.34 15.23 -18.27
N LEU A 66 -1.58 15.21 -17.76
CA LEU A 66 -1.90 15.61 -16.39
C LEU A 66 -2.05 14.38 -15.52
N TRP A 67 -1.25 14.33 -14.46
CA TRP A 67 -1.19 13.21 -13.54
C TRP A 67 -1.51 13.69 -12.12
N ARG A 68 -2.11 12.79 -11.34
CA ARG A 68 -2.22 12.92 -9.89
C ARG A 68 -1.14 12.04 -9.25
N VAL A 69 -0.21 12.69 -8.56
CA VAL A 69 0.84 12.03 -7.78
C VAL A 69 0.57 12.32 -6.32
N TYR A 70 0.46 11.29 -5.50
CA TYR A 70 0.34 11.46 -4.05
C TYR A 70 1.70 11.23 -3.38
N PRO A 71 1.98 11.94 -2.27
CA PRO A 71 3.11 11.59 -1.42
C PRO A 71 2.91 10.19 -0.82
N GLY A 72 4.00 9.43 -0.66
CA GLY A 72 3.91 8.05 -0.19
C GLY A 72 3.59 7.05 -1.31
N ASP A 73 3.35 5.81 -0.91
CA ASP A 73 2.97 4.72 -1.82
C ASP A 73 1.57 4.98 -2.38
N SER A 74 1.48 5.20 -3.67
CA SER A 74 0.23 5.57 -4.33
C SER A 74 0.18 5.15 -5.79
N GLN A 75 -1.03 5.11 -6.34
CA GLN A 75 -1.19 5.07 -7.78
C GLN A 75 -0.98 6.46 -8.38
N ILE A 76 -0.32 6.52 -9.53
CA ILE A 76 -0.20 7.75 -10.33
C ILE A 76 -1.32 7.74 -11.36
N GLN A 77 -2.38 8.53 -11.10
CA GLN A 77 -3.61 8.50 -11.88
C GLN A 77 -3.60 9.54 -13.00
N LEU A 78 -4.03 9.15 -14.19
CA LEU A 78 -4.26 10.07 -15.30
C LEU A 78 -5.54 10.87 -15.07
N ILE A 79 -5.44 12.20 -15.10
CA ILE A 79 -6.54 13.10 -14.76
C ILE A 79 -7.70 12.97 -15.74
N GLY A 80 -8.93 13.03 -15.21
CA GLY A 80 -10.15 12.87 -16.02
C GLY A 80 -10.46 11.43 -16.43
N SER A 81 -9.71 10.45 -15.90
CA SER A 81 -9.89 9.03 -16.23
C SER A 81 -9.78 8.10 -15.02
N ASN A 82 -10.06 6.81 -15.21
CA ASN A 82 -9.77 5.74 -14.25
C ASN A 82 -8.49 4.96 -14.62
N PHE A 83 -7.59 5.56 -15.41
CA PHE A 83 -6.33 4.95 -15.80
C PHE A 83 -5.17 5.40 -14.90
N CYS A 84 -4.24 4.49 -14.66
CA CYS A 84 -3.06 4.67 -13.84
C CYS A 84 -1.81 4.36 -14.65
N LEU A 85 -0.68 5.00 -14.29
CA LEU A 85 0.64 4.64 -14.79
C LEU A 85 0.95 3.19 -14.40
N ASP A 86 1.28 2.36 -15.39
CA ASP A 86 1.43 0.91 -15.23
C ASP A 86 2.77 0.44 -15.84
N ALA A 87 3.62 -0.15 -15.00
CA ALA A 87 4.92 -0.73 -15.33
C ALA A 87 4.86 -2.04 -16.13
N GLY A 88 3.69 -2.66 -16.21
CA GLY A 88 3.56 -4.03 -16.71
C GLY A 88 4.03 -5.07 -15.71
N THR A 89 3.66 -6.31 -16.01
CA THR A 89 3.96 -7.46 -15.15
C THR A 89 5.38 -8.01 -15.38
N ASP A 90 6.03 -7.61 -16.48
CA ASP A 90 7.44 -7.95 -16.73
C ASP A 90 8.33 -7.06 -15.84
N ASN A 91 9.08 -7.68 -14.94
CA ASN A 91 9.99 -7.02 -14.01
C ASN A 91 11.43 -6.93 -14.52
N SER A 92 11.65 -7.19 -15.81
CA SER A 92 12.93 -6.97 -16.48
C SER A 92 13.22 -5.48 -16.61
N ASN A 93 14.48 -5.12 -16.87
CA ASN A 93 14.82 -3.74 -17.23
C ASN A 93 14.35 -3.40 -18.64
N ASN A 94 14.14 -2.11 -18.90
CA ASN A 94 13.75 -1.52 -20.18
C ASN A 94 12.31 -1.86 -20.63
N GLN A 95 11.41 -2.12 -19.70
CA GLN A 95 10.01 -2.38 -20.05
C GLN A 95 9.27 -1.06 -20.27
N PRO A 96 8.54 -0.90 -21.39
CA PRO A 96 7.83 0.34 -21.68
C PRO A 96 6.68 0.56 -20.70
N LEU A 97 6.43 1.82 -20.37
CA LEU A 97 5.26 2.19 -19.56
C LEU A 97 4.02 2.26 -20.43
N LYS A 98 2.89 1.95 -19.81
CA LYS A 98 1.56 2.12 -20.41
C LYS A 98 0.59 2.66 -19.37
N ILE A 99 -0.59 3.05 -19.82
CA ILE A 99 -1.72 3.21 -18.91
C ILE A 99 -2.53 1.93 -18.83
N TRP A 100 -3.10 1.69 -17.66
CA TRP A 100 -4.05 0.61 -17.45
C TRP A 100 -5.08 1.03 -16.41
N THR A 101 -6.27 0.42 -16.43
CA THR A 101 -7.32 0.67 -15.46
C THR A 101 -6.71 0.57 -14.07
N CYS A 102 -6.95 1.58 -13.25
CA CYS A 102 -6.46 1.62 -11.88
C CYS A 102 -7.06 0.46 -11.10
N TYR A 103 -6.20 -0.43 -10.62
CA TYR A 103 -6.57 -1.47 -9.67
C TYR A 103 -5.72 -1.27 -8.41
N PRO A 104 -6.35 -0.93 -7.28
CA PRO A 104 -5.63 -0.82 -6.02
C PRO A 104 -4.79 -2.08 -5.77
N GLY A 105 -3.55 -1.89 -5.30
CA GLY A 105 -2.66 -2.98 -4.90
C GLY A 105 -1.96 -3.73 -6.02
N LEU A 106 -2.18 -3.42 -7.31
CA LEU A 106 -1.32 -3.96 -8.36
C LEU A 106 0.10 -3.41 -8.22
N TYR A 107 1.07 -4.30 -7.98
CA TYR A 107 2.48 -3.97 -7.84
C TYR A 107 2.98 -3.05 -8.95
N GLN A 108 2.62 -3.34 -10.20
CA GLN A 108 3.01 -2.54 -11.36
C GLN A 108 2.32 -1.16 -11.49
N GLN A 109 1.39 -0.82 -10.60
CA GLN A 109 0.71 0.47 -10.53
C GLN A 109 0.95 1.19 -9.19
N GLN A 110 1.70 0.59 -8.27
CA GLN A 110 2.06 1.21 -7.01
C GLN A 110 3.41 1.89 -7.14
N TRP A 111 3.39 3.20 -7.01
CA TRP A 111 4.55 4.05 -7.16
C TRP A 111 4.81 4.83 -5.87
N TYR A 112 6.07 5.09 -5.61
CA TYR A 112 6.54 5.90 -4.51
C TYR A 112 7.37 7.05 -5.09
N TYR A 113 6.94 8.29 -4.82
CA TYR A 113 7.77 9.45 -5.10
C TYR A 113 8.76 9.67 -3.94
N THR A 114 10.03 9.48 -4.25
CA THR A 114 11.15 9.54 -3.30
C THR A 114 11.64 10.98 -3.10
N ASP A 115 12.29 11.22 -1.96
CA ASP A 115 12.86 12.54 -1.61
C ASP A 115 13.97 13.01 -2.58
N ASP A 116 14.59 12.07 -3.33
CA ASP A 116 15.58 12.38 -4.36
C ASP A 116 15.00 12.36 -5.78
N ASN A 117 13.70 12.68 -5.89
CA ASN A 117 12.96 12.92 -7.12
C ASN A 117 12.85 11.70 -8.05
N ARG A 118 12.92 10.46 -7.55
CA ARG A 118 12.59 9.26 -8.33
C ARG A 118 11.14 8.83 -8.11
N ILE A 119 10.54 8.28 -9.15
CA ILE A 119 9.26 7.57 -9.09
C ILE A 119 9.58 6.08 -9.13
N ALA A 120 9.55 5.41 -7.98
CA ALA A 120 9.94 4.01 -7.80
C ALA A 120 8.72 3.09 -7.67
N ILE A 121 8.82 1.85 -8.11
CA ILE A 121 7.80 0.83 -7.79
C ILE A 121 7.88 0.53 -6.29
N THR A 122 6.78 0.70 -5.58
CA THR A 122 6.67 0.42 -4.15
C THR A 122 7.03 -1.03 -3.87
N GLY A 123 7.97 -1.26 -2.95
CA GLY A 123 8.45 -2.61 -2.60
C GLY A 123 9.27 -3.30 -3.70
N GLY A 124 9.58 -2.59 -4.78
CA GLY A 124 10.40 -3.07 -5.88
C GLY A 124 11.81 -2.49 -5.89
N ASN A 125 12.57 -2.84 -6.92
CA ASN A 125 13.86 -2.24 -7.22
C ASN A 125 13.87 -1.49 -8.56
N LYS A 126 12.69 -1.17 -9.10
CA LYS A 126 12.52 -0.53 -10.41
C LYS A 126 12.05 0.91 -10.24
N CYS A 127 12.59 1.79 -11.05
CA CYS A 127 12.25 3.19 -11.12
C CYS A 127 11.77 3.53 -12.53
N LEU A 128 10.92 4.56 -12.62
CA LEU A 128 10.64 5.23 -13.87
C LEU A 128 11.96 5.81 -14.40
N ASP A 129 12.31 5.43 -15.62
CA ASP A 129 13.58 5.69 -16.27
C ASP A 129 13.32 6.25 -17.67
N LEU A 130 14.07 7.27 -18.07
CA LEU A 130 14.03 7.80 -19.43
C LEU A 130 15.07 7.07 -20.28
N GLY A 131 14.62 6.09 -21.05
CA GLY A 131 15.43 5.35 -22.00
C GLY A 131 15.53 6.04 -23.36
N PRO A 132 16.32 5.47 -24.30
CA PRO A 132 16.50 6.03 -25.65
C PRO A 132 15.20 6.06 -26.48
N ASN A 133 14.23 5.21 -26.14
CA ASN A 133 12.93 5.11 -26.81
C ASN A 133 11.78 5.72 -26.00
N GLY A 134 12.09 6.45 -24.91
CA GLY A 134 11.11 7.06 -24.02
C GLY A 134 11.05 6.42 -22.63
N PRO A 135 9.98 6.70 -21.86
CA PRO A 135 9.80 6.18 -20.51
C PRO A 135 9.78 4.65 -20.46
N GLN A 136 10.58 4.09 -19.56
CA GLN A 136 10.70 2.66 -19.30
C GLN A 136 10.88 2.39 -17.80
N THR A 137 10.79 1.13 -17.38
CA THR A 137 11.26 0.71 -16.06
C THR A 137 12.74 0.33 -16.13
N TYR A 138 13.52 0.72 -15.14
CA TYR A 138 14.90 0.26 -14.99
C TYR A 138 15.25 0.10 -13.52
N GLN A 139 16.26 -0.70 -13.20
CA GLN A 139 16.74 -0.82 -11.83
C GLN A 139 17.07 0.56 -11.23
N CYS A 140 16.45 0.88 -10.09
CA CYS A 140 16.73 2.12 -9.37
C CYS A 140 18.23 2.20 -9.09
N THR A 141 18.86 3.26 -9.62
CA THR A 141 20.30 3.45 -9.56
C THR A 141 20.59 4.80 -8.90
N PRO A 142 21.32 4.85 -7.78
CA PRO A 142 21.70 6.10 -7.14
C PRO A 142 22.42 7.05 -8.11
N ASN A 143 22.15 8.35 -7.97
CA ASN A 143 22.77 9.41 -8.80
C ASN A 143 22.56 9.23 -10.31
N ASN A 144 21.48 8.57 -10.72
CA ASN A 144 21.13 8.44 -12.13
C ASN A 144 20.11 9.50 -12.56
N ASP A 145 20.58 10.51 -13.28
CA ASP A 145 19.78 11.65 -13.73
C ASP A 145 18.62 11.27 -14.68
N ASN A 146 18.72 10.16 -15.43
CA ASN A 146 17.62 9.73 -16.30
C ASN A 146 16.49 9.04 -15.51
N GLN A 147 16.63 8.87 -14.19
CA GLN A 147 15.60 8.37 -13.27
C GLN A 147 15.01 9.47 -12.37
N VAL A 148 15.45 10.72 -12.58
CA VAL A 148 14.92 11.89 -11.88
C VAL A 148 13.69 12.42 -12.63
N TRP A 149 12.62 12.69 -11.89
CA TRP A 149 11.35 13.21 -12.39
C TRP A 149 10.85 14.32 -11.47
N TYR A 150 10.61 15.50 -12.04
CA TYR A 150 10.08 16.64 -11.32
C TYR A 150 8.56 16.67 -11.41
N THR A 151 7.92 16.81 -10.26
CA THR A 151 6.47 16.97 -10.13
C THR A 151 6.20 18.30 -9.41
N PRO A 152 5.88 19.38 -10.13
CA PRO A 152 5.65 20.68 -9.49
C PRO A 152 4.55 20.55 -8.44
N GLY A 153 4.80 20.93 -7.19
CA GLY A 153 3.76 20.95 -6.14
C GLY A 153 3.64 19.71 -5.24
N THR A 154 4.49 18.68 -5.39
CA THR A 154 4.66 17.69 -4.31
C THR A 154 5.76 18.18 -3.37
N VAL A 155 5.38 18.54 -2.13
CA VAL A 155 6.36 18.82 -1.09
C VAL A 155 6.67 17.47 -0.44
N ALA A 156 7.82 16.88 -0.76
CA ALA A 156 8.31 15.69 -0.07
C ALA A 156 8.35 15.98 1.46
N PRO A 157 7.92 15.05 2.32
CA PRO A 157 8.07 15.23 3.76
C PRO A 157 9.56 15.36 4.10
N PRO A 158 9.98 16.29 4.97
CA PRO A 158 11.39 16.48 5.28
C PRO A 158 11.87 15.31 6.15
N VAL A 159 12.62 14.38 5.57
CA VAL A 159 13.33 13.35 6.34
C VAL A 159 14.78 13.80 6.55
N SER A 160 15.18 13.81 7.82
CA SER A 160 16.54 14.19 8.24
C SER A 160 17.57 13.25 7.62
N SER A 161 18.56 13.84 6.96
CA SER A 161 19.65 13.16 6.29
C SER A 161 20.67 12.64 7.30
N THR A 162 20.78 11.32 7.41
CA THR A 162 22.00 10.67 7.90
C THR A 162 22.62 9.88 6.76
N THR A 163 23.72 10.43 6.25
CA THR A 163 24.58 9.91 5.20
C THR A 163 25.15 8.53 5.55
N VAL A 164 24.91 7.53 4.70
CA VAL A 164 25.62 6.25 4.70
C VAL A 164 26.45 6.16 3.40
N PRO A 165 27.75 5.80 3.45
CA PRO A 165 28.63 5.83 2.30
C PRO A 165 28.43 4.64 1.33
N PRO A 166 28.84 4.78 0.05
CA PRO A 166 28.57 3.79 -0.99
C PRO A 166 29.58 2.63 -0.94
N ILE A 167 29.06 1.39 -1.10
CA ILE A 167 29.88 0.22 -1.45
C ILE A 167 29.96 0.08 -2.97
N THR A 168 31.18 0.15 -3.47
CA THR A 168 31.60 -0.10 -4.85
C THR A 168 31.46 -1.57 -5.21
N SER A 169 30.83 -1.89 -6.35
CA SER A 169 31.00 -3.20 -7.00
C SER A 169 30.93 -3.08 -8.52
N THR A 170 31.80 -3.85 -9.17
CA THR A 170 32.39 -3.69 -10.50
C THR A 170 31.60 -4.35 -11.63
N LEU A 171 31.67 -3.74 -12.82
CA LEU A 171 31.12 -4.15 -14.12
C LEU A 171 31.72 -5.46 -14.67
N VAL A 172 30.89 -6.31 -15.32
CA VAL A 172 31.27 -7.21 -16.43
C VAL A 172 30.06 -7.41 -17.40
N PRO A 173 30.24 -7.55 -18.74
CA PRO A 173 29.18 -7.30 -19.73
C PRO A 173 28.60 -8.52 -20.50
N SER A 174 27.33 -8.34 -20.92
CA SER A 174 26.68 -8.59 -22.25
C SER A 174 26.41 -9.98 -22.88
N VAL A 175 25.30 -9.96 -23.68
CA VAL A 175 24.79 -10.79 -24.82
C VAL A 175 24.11 -12.14 -24.45
N THR A 176 22.97 -12.63 -24.99
CA THR A 176 22.26 -12.54 -26.31
C THR A 176 20.73 -12.81 -26.24
N THR A 177 20.00 -12.22 -27.18
CA THR A 177 18.78 -12.67 -27.95
C THR A 177 18.43 -14.17 -27.92
N SER A 178 17.20 -14.71 -28.11
CA SER A 178 15.88 -14.22 -28.55
C SER A 178 14.85 -15.39 -28.58
N VAL A 179 13.55 -15.04 -28.58
CA VAL A 179 12.34 -15.77 -29.06
C VAL A 179 11.67 -16.78 -28.10
N ALA A 180 10.41 -16.48 -27.76
CA ALA A 180 9.43 -17.46 -27.27
C ALA A 180 8.09 -17.33 -28.06
N PRO A 181 7.35 -18.44 -28.29
CA PRO A 181 6.14 -18.49 -29.11
C PRO A 181 4.88 -18.04 -28.35
N PRO A 182 3.72 -17.84 -29.02
CA PRO A 182 2.53 -17.31 -28.39
C PRO A 182 1.76 -18.43 -27.68
N VAL A 183 1.34 -18.20 -26.43
CA VAL A 183 0.33 -19.05 -25.79
C VAL A 183 -0.72 -18.21 -25.05
N SER A 184 -1.94 -18.56 -25.42
CA SER A 184 -3.28 -18.22 -24.97
C SER A 184 -3.50 -17.66 -23.56
N SER A 185 -4.44 -16.72 -23.56
CA SER A 185 -5.30 -16.24 -22.48
C SER A 185 -5.69 -17.32 -21.46
N SER A 186 -5.37 -17.10 -20.19
CA SER A 186 -6.03 -17.76 -19.07
C SER A 186 -6.13 -16.79 -17.89
N ALA A 187 -7.33 -16.73 -17.29
CA ALA A 187 -7.71 -15.85 -16.20
C ALA A 187 -6.84 -16.08 -14.94
N SER A 188 -6.48 -15.00 -14.25
CA SER A 188 -5.74 -15.04 -12.98
C SER A 188 -6.65 -15.54 -11.84
N PRO A 189 -6.24 -16.54 -11.04
CA PRO A 189 -7.05 -17.08 -9.96
C PRO A 189 -6.98 -16.21 -8.70
N SER A 190 -8.13 -15.92 -8.09
CA SER A 190 -8.22 -15.45 -6.70
C SER A 190 -7.61 -16.50 -5.75
N PRO A 191 -6.95 -16.10 -4.65
CA PRO A 191 -6.43 -17.06 -3.66
C PRO A 191 -7.59 -17.85 -3.01
N PRO A 192 -7.38 -19.12 -2.61
CA PRO A 192 -8.47 -20.03 -2.28
C PRO A 192 -9.30 -19.55 -1.08
N LEU A 193 -10.63 -19.57 -1.23
CA LEU A 193 -11.61 -19.46 -0.14
C LEU A 193 -11.65 -20.81 0.60
N GLY A 194 -10.85 -20.98 1.65
CA GLY A 194 -10.76 -22.29 2.34
C GLY A 194 -9.73 -22.39 3.46
N GLY A 195 -9.52 -21.32 4.25
CA GLY A 195 -8.59 -21.35 5.39
C GLY A 195 -9.21 -21.92 6.68
N PRO A 196 -8.39 -22.24 7.70
CA PRO A 196 -8.89 -22.63 9.00
C PRO A 196 -9.61 -21.42 9.57
N SER A 197 -10.93 -21.52 9.71
CA SER A 197 -11.69 -20.49 10.39
C SER A 197 -11.38 -20.59 11.87
N LEU A 198 -10.60 -19.65 12.41
CA LEU A 198 -10.15 -19.66 13.81
C LEU A 198 -10.59 -18.39 14.53
N VAL A 199 -10.64 -18.46 15.85
CA VAL A 199 -10.73 -17.31 16.74
C VAL A 199 -9.33 -16.85 17.12
N ILE A 200 -9.07 -15.55 17.12
CA ILE A 200 -7.83 -14.96 17.64
C ILE A 200 -8.13 -14.30 19.00
N HIS A 201 -7.39 -14.69 20.03
CA HIS A 201 -7.53 -14.22 21.41
C HIS A 201 -6.32 -13.37 21.82
N PRO A 202 -6.50 -12.24 22.53
CA PRO A 202 -5.39 -11.51 23.11
C PRO A 202 -4.76 -12.32 24.24
N ASN A 203 -3.51 -12.75 24.06
CA ASN A 203 -2.66 -13.40 25.06
C ASN A 203 -3.36 -14.51 25.88
N GLY A 204 -3.98 -15.48 25.21
CA GLY A 204 -4.62 -16.63 25.88
C GLY A 204 -5.98 -16.36 26.51
N ARG A 205 -6.51 -15.13 26.40
CA ARG A 205 -7.82 -14.76 26.98
C ARG A 205 -8.97 -15.26 26.11
N THR A 206 -9.38 -16.49 26.36
CA THR A 206 -10.43 -17.17 25.58
C THR A 206 -11.83 -16.56 25.73
N ASP A 207 -12.01 -15.65 26.68
CA ASP A 207 -13.23 -14.84 26.85
C ASP A 207 -13.31 -13.64 25.89
N PHE A 208 -12.17 -13.25 25.28
CA PHE A 208 -12.06 -12.13 24.35
C PHE A 208 -11.52 -12.55 22.99
N CYS A 209 -12.08 -11.95 21.95
CA CYS A 209 -11.84 -12.27 20.55
C CYS A 209 -11.44 -10.99 19.81
N LEU A 210 -10.55 -11.11 18.81
CA LEU A 210 -10.47 -10.10 17.76
C LEU A 210 -11.79 -10.11 16.97
N GLU A 211 -12.28 -8.93 16.66
CA GLU A 211 -13.52 -8.72 15.95
C GLU A 211 -13.33 -7.64 14.90
N ALA A 212 -13.71 -7.91 13.66
CA ALA A 212 -13.95 -6.86 12.68
C ALA A 212 -15.25 -6.15 13.03
N VAL A 213 -15.16 -4.87 13.38
CA VAL A 213 -16.30 -4.04 13.79
C VAL A 213 -17.34 -4.05 12.69
N SER A 214 -18.59 -4.33 13.05
CA SER A 214 -19.68 -4.40 12.09
C SER A 214 -21.02 -4.01 12.67
N ALA A 215 -21.87 -3.44 11.83
CA ALA A 215 -23.31 -3.43 12.07
C ALA A 215 -23.88 -4.77 11.56
N ASN A 216 -24.76 -5.39 12.34
CA ASN A 216 -25.47 -6.63 11.95
C ASN A 216 -24.56 -7.79 11.49
N ASN A 217 -23.34 -7.90 12.03
CA ASN A 217 -22.39 -8.97 11.70
C ASN A 217 -21.87 -8.98 10.24
N VAL A 218 -21.89 -7.82 9.57
CA VAL A 218 -21.34 -7.65 8.21
C VAL A 218 -20.25 -6.57 8.23
N PRO A 219 -18.97 -6.95 8.42
CA PRO A 219 -17.86 -6.02 8.28
C PRO A 219 -17.74 -5.51 6.84
N VAL A 220 -17.33 -4.25 6.70
CA VAL A 220 -17.08 -3.62 5.40
C VAL A 220 -15.61 -3.19 5.32
N GLU A 221 -15.15 -2.80 4.14
CA GLU A 221 -13.83 -2.19 4.01
C GLU A 221 -13.68 -1.00 4.94
N GLY A 222 -12.57 -0.95 5.68
CA GLY A 222 -12.30 0.10 6.64
C GLY A 222 -12.83 -0.16 8.05
N SER A 223 -13.64 -1.20 8.25
CA SER A 223 -14.07 -1.64 9.59
C SER A 223 -12.84 -1.86 10.48
N LEU A 224 -12.78 -1.16 11.62
CA LEU A 224 -11.71 -1.34 12.58
C LEU A 224 -11.70 -2.77 13.14
N VAL A 225 -10.53 -3.23 13.60
CA VAL A 225 -10.42 -4.47 14.36
C VAL A 225 -10.29 -4.14 15.84
N GLN A 226 -11.09 -4.80 16.66
CA GLN A 226 -11.17 -4.56 18.10
C GLN A 226 -11.08 -5.84 18.92
N VAL A 227 -10.79 -5.70 20.20
CA VAL A 227 -11.02 -6.74 21.20
C VAL A 227 -12.48 -6.66 21.66
N LYS A 228 -13.19 -7.78 21.57
CA LYS A 228 -14.61 -7.92 21.97
C LYS A 228 -14.82 -9.23 22.70
N VAL A 229 -15.81 -9.29 23.59
CA VAL A 229 -16.25 -10.57 24.15
C VAL A 229 -16.59 -11.54 23.03
N CYS A 230 -16.16 -12.79 23.17
CA CYS A 230 -16.44 -13.82 22.20
C CYS A 230 -17.94 -14.12 22.10
N THR A 231 -18.48 -14.04 20.89
CA THR A 231 -19.90 -14.28 20.59
C THR A 231 -20.10 -15.46 19.64
N GLY A 232 -19.03 -15.99 19.06
CA GLY A 232 -19.09 -17.05 18.04
C GLY A 232 -19.57 -16.58 16.67
N ARG A 233 -19.68 -15.26 16.45
CA ARG A 233 -20.11 -14.67 15.19
C ARG A 233 -19.02 -14.72 14.12
N SER A 234 -19.43 -14.70 12.86
CA SER A 234 -18.50 -14.77 11.71
C SER A 234 -17.53 -13.59 11.65
N ASN A 235 -17.89 -12.41 12.16
CA ASN A 235 -16.98 -11.26 12.23
C ASN A 235 -15.86 -11.40 13.30
N GLN A 236 -15.83 -12.50 14.05
CA GLN A 236 -14.76 -12.87 15.01
C GLN A 236 -13.92 -14.06 14.53
N ARG A 237 -14.03 -14.40 13.24
CA ARG A 237 -13.39 -15.58 12.64
C ARG A 237 -12.41 -15.17 11.57
N PHE A 238 -11.18 -15.64 11.69
CA PHE A 238 -10.10 -15.32 10.76
C PHE A 238 -9.38 -16.58 10.29
N ASP A 239 -9.07 -16.61 9.00
CA ASP A 239 -8.11 -17.52 8.39
C ASP A 239 -6.71 -17.00 8.72
N ILE A 240 -6.00 -17.71 9.59
CA ILE A 240 -4.64 -17.37 10.04
C ILE A 240 -3.79 -18.64 10.17
N TYR A 241 -2.52 -18.53 9.79
CA TYR A 241 -1.54 -19.63 9.79
C TYR A 241 -0.22 -19.14 10.36
N ARG A 242 0.59 -20.04 10.93
CA ARG A 242 1.99 -19.73 11.25
C ARG A 242 2.75 -19.40 9.98
N GLY A 243 3.73 -18.51 10.10
CA GLY A 243 4.53 -18.08 8.97
C GLY A 243 3.93 -16.89 8.21
N ASP A 244 4.47 -16.62 7.02
CA ASP A 244 4.04 -15.51 6.16
C ASP A 244 2.72 -15.84 5.48
N ASN A 245 1.70 -15.01 5.72
CA ASN A 245 0.43 -15.14 5.05
C ASN A 245 -0.40 -13.84 5.13
N LEU A 246 -1.57 -13.85 4.49
CA LEU A 246 -2.63 -12.91 4.82
C LEU A 246 -3.35 -13.39 6.11
N VAL A 247 -3.85 -12.46 6.90
CA VAL A 247 -4.83 -12.76 7.96
C VAL A 247 -6.20 -12.33 7.44
N ARG A 248 -7.01 -13.28 6.99
CA ARG A 248 -8.26 -12.99 6.28
C ARG A 248 -9.46 -13.21 7.17
N LEU A 249 -10.44 -12.32 7.16
CA LEU A 249 -11.73 -12.57 7.79
C LEU A 249 -12.42 -13.74 7.06
N SER A 250 -12.73 -14.81 7.80
CA SER A 250 -13.20 -16.08 7.22
C SER A 250 -14.43 -15.89 6.35
N ASN A 251 -14.49 -16.63 5.23
CA ASN A 251 -15.57 -16.57 4.24
C ASN A 251 -15.82 -15.17 3.63
N SER A 252 -14.81 -14.30 3.65
CA SER A 252 -14.87 -12.98 3.02
C SER A 252 -13.60 -12.71 2.20
N ASN A 253 -13.60 -11.62 1.45
CA ASN A 253 -12.40 -11.08 0.81
C ASN A 253 -11.78 -9.92 1.60
N LEU A 254 -11.98 -9.85 2.91
CA LEU A 254 -11.42 -8.80 3.76
C LEU A 254 -10.24 -9.36 4.58
N CYS A 255 -9.12 -8.64 4.63
CA CYS A 255 -7.89 -8.99 5.32
C CYS A 255 -7.57 -7.95 6.39
N LEU A 256 -6.93 -8.40 7.48
CA LEU A 256 -6.31 -7.54 8.47
C LEU A 256 -5.29 -6.64 7.77
N ASP A 257 -5.41 -5.33 8.00
CA ASP A 257 -4.70 -4.30 7.27
C ASP A 257 -4.15 -3.25 8.24
N ALA A 258 -2.83 -3.05 8.20
CA ALA A 258 -2.06 -2.13 9.03
C ALA A 258 -2.14 -0.65 8.62
N GLY A 259 -2.89 -0.32 7.57
CA GLY A 259 -2.83 1.00 6.95
C GLY A 259 -1.64 1.13 6.01
N SER A 260 -1.78 1.99 5.01
CA SER A 260 -0.71 2.30 4.05
C SER A 260 0.52 2.89 4.72
N ASN A 261 0.32 3.68 5.78
CA ASN A 261 1.40 4.21 6.62
C ASN A 261 1.64 3.30 7.82
N ILE A 262 2.33 2.17 7.62
CA ILE A 262 2.59 1.22 8.70
C ILE A 262 3.55 1.87 9.74
N GLY A 263 3.07 2.09 10.96
CA GLY A 263 3.83 2.72 12.03
C GLY A 263 3.09 2.69 13.36
N ASN A 264 3.74 3.17 14.42
CA ASN A 264 3.14 3.12 15.75
C ASN A 264 1.82 3.90 15.82
N ASN A 265 0.85 3.32 16.51
CA ASN A 265 -0.47 3.90 16.78
C ASN A 265 -1.39 4.01 15.56
N VAL A 266 -1.12 3.23 14.51
CA VAL A 266 -2.00 3.16 13.34
C VAL A 266 -3.04 2.08 13.58
N ALA A 267 -4.31 2.48 13.62
CA ALA A 267 -5.41 1.56 13.89
C ALA A 267 -5.46 0.43 12.86
N LEU A 268 -5.60 -0.80 13.35
CA LEU A 268 -5.83 -1.95 12.51
C LEU A 268 -7.27 -1.97 12.03
N LYS A 269 -7.45 -2.33 10.77
CA LYS A 269 -8.76 -2.45 10.13
C LYS A 269 -8.81 -3.72 9.29
N VAL A 270 -9.99 -4.07 8.81
CA VAL A 270 -10.12 -4.99 7.69
C VAL A 270 -10.27 -4.19 6.39
N TRP A 271 -9.65 -4.67 5.33
CA TRP A 271 -9.71 -4.09 4.00
C TRP A 271 -9.75 -5.19 2.96
N THR A 272 -10.21 -4.92 1.74
CA THR A 272 -10.15 -5.94 0.68
C THR A 272 -8.74 -6.53 0.58
N CYS A 273 -8.68 -7.86 0.54
CA CYS A 273 -7.44 -8.62 0.43
C CYS A 273 -6.80 -8.37 -0.92
N TYR A 274 -5.55 -7.95 -0.92
CA TYR A 274 -4.72 -7.86 -2.11
C TYR A 274 -3.42 -8.63 -1.89
N PRO A 275 -3.03 -9.51 -2.82
CA PRO A 275 -1.73 -10.15 -2.75
C PRO A 275 -0.63 -9.09 -2.87
N GLY A 276 0.47 -9.25 -2.13
CA GLY A 276 1.64 -8.37 -2.26
C GLY A 276 1.61 -7.08 -1.43
N LEU A 277 0.49 -6.72 -0.80
CA LEU A 277 0.43 -5.53 0.05
C LEU A 277 1.17 -5.74 1.36
N LYS A 278 2.24 -4.97 1.61
CA LYS A 278 3.03 -5.04 2.85
C LYS A 278 2.14 -4.88 4.09
N GLN A 279 1.16 -3.99 4.03
CA GLN A 279 0.23 -3.72 5.13
C GLN A 279 -0.79 -4.84 5.39
N GLN A 280 -0.87 -5.85 4.53
CA GLN A 280 -1.72 -7.04 4.70
C GLN A 280 -0.90 -8.33 4.80
N GLN A 281 0.42 -8.26 4.62
CA GLN A 281 1.33 -9.39 4.77
C GLN A 281 1.79 -9.48 6.21
N TRP A 282 1.35 -10.55 6.86
CA TRP A 282 1.61 -10.81 8.25
C TRP A 282 2.41 -12.11 8.41
N TYR A 283 3.43 -12.07 9.24
CA TYR A 283 4.14 -13.22 9.76
C TYR A 283 3.59 -13.55 11.15
N TYR A 284 2.83 -14.64 11.26
CA TYR A 284 2.41 -15.15 12.56
C TYR A 284 3.52 -16.02 13.15
N THR A 285 4.28 -15.42 14.05
CA THR A 285 5.49 -15.97 14.68
C THR A 285 5.21 -17.17 15.58
N ASN A 286 6.25 -17.93 15.91
CA ASN A 286 6.19 -19.03 16.90
C ASN A 286 5.94 -18.53 18.33
N ASP A 287 6.28 -17.27 18.63
CA ASP A 287 6.01 -16.65 19.93
C ASP A 287 4.69 -15.86 19.96
N ASN A 288 3.75 -16.22 19.07
CA ASN A 288 2.37 -15.73 19.07
C ASN A 288 2.18 -14.24 18.75
N ARG A 289 3.14 -13.59 18.09
CA ARG A 289 2.95 -12.24 17.53
C ARG A 289 2.50 -12.28 16.07
N ILE A 290 1.61 -11.38 15.69
CA ILE A 290 1.21 -11.14 14.30
C ILE A 290 2.00 -9.91 13.84
N ALA A 291 3.12 -10.14 13.13
CA ALA A 291 4.07 -9.09 12.73
C ALA A 291 3.96 -8.78 11.24
N ILE A 292 4.25 -7.56 10.81
CA ILE A 292 4.39 -7.25 9.38
C ILE A 292 5.57 -8.04 8.82
N THR A 293 5.36 -8.80 7.75
CA THR A 293 6.43 -9.58 7.10
C THR A 293 7.58 -8.66 6.70
N GLY A 294 8.80 -8.98 7.14
CA GLY A 294 10.00 -8.17 6.90
C GLY A 294 9.98 -6.78 7.53
N GLY A 295 9.05 -6.49 8.44
CA GLY A 295 8.91 -5.23 9.16
C GLY A 295 9.24 -5.32 10.65
N ASN A 296 9.11 -4.20 11.35
CA ASN A 296 9.29 -4.10 12.81
C ASN A 296 7.99 -3.76 13.55
N GLN A 297 6.84 -3.84 12.87
CA GLN A 297 5.53 -3.50 13.41
C GLN A 297 4.73 -4.77 13.67
N CYS A 298 4.06 -4.82 14.81
CA CYS A 298 3.22 -5.92 15.27
C CYS A 298 1.80 -5.41 15.47
N ALA A 299 0.82 -6.29 15.27
CA ALA A 299 -0.50 -6.08 15.84
C ALA A 299 -0.35 -5.91 17.36
N ASP A 300 -1.08 -4.95 17.92
CA ASP A 300 -0.98 -4.54 19.32
C ASP A 300 -2.39 -4.28 19.83
N ASN A 301 -2.77 -4.96 20.91
CA ASN A 301 -3.96 -4.61 21.67
C ASN A 301 -3.69 -3.30 22.40
N THR A 302 -4.18 -2.18 21.87
CA THR A 302 -3.85 -0.83 22.34
C THR A 302 -3.91 -0.74 23.87
N ASN A 303 -2.79 -0.39 24.50
CA ASN A 303 -2.63 -0.28 25.96
C ASN A 303 -2.95 -1.56 26.77
N GLY A 304 -3.14 -2.71 26.13
CA GLY A 304 -3.42 -3.99 26.78
C GLY A 304 -4.82 -4.10 27.37
N ILE A 305 -5.72 -3.20 26.99
CA ILE A 305 -7.04 -3.11 27.61
C ILE A 305 -7.93 -4.25 27.08
N LEU A 306 -8.50 -5.02 28.00
CA LEU A 306 -9.46 -6.09 27.72
C LEU A 306 -10.88 -5.63 28.00
N SER A 307 -11.30 -4.60 27.27
CA SER A 307 -12.67 -4.10 27.29
C SER A 307 -13.27 -4.20 25.90
N SER A 308 -14.59 -4.38 25.84
CA SER A 308 -15.33 -4.24 24.59
C SER A 308 -15.00 -2.90 23.94
N ALA A 309 -14.67 -2.93 22.66
CA ALA A 309 -14.34 -1.77 21.83
C ALA A 309 -12.93 -1.19 21.96
N ASN A 310 -12.00 -1.88 22.63
CA ASN A 310 -10.60 -1.51 22.50
C ASN A 310 -10.07 -1.90 21.11
N THR A 311 -9.73 -0.91 20.30
CA THR A 311 -9.24 -1.13 18.93
C THR A 311 -7.80 -1.61 18.94
N LEU A 312 -7.45 -2.50 18.02
CA LEU A 312 -6.06 -2.86 17.78
C LEU A 312 -5.35 -1.75 16.98
N GLN A 313 -4.04 -1.71 17.11
CA GLN A 313 -3.15 -0.84 16.35
C GLN A 313 -1.94 -1.61 15.85
N THR A 314 -1.15 -1.02 14.97
CA THR A 314 0.25 -1.40 14.82
C THR A 314 1.11 -0.66 15.83
N TYR A 315 2.08 -1.37 16.38
CA TYR A 315 3.10 -0.80 17.24
C TYR A 315 4.40 -1.56 17.03
N GLN A 316 5.54 -0.91 17.30
CA GLN A 316 6.85 -1.54 17.22
C GLN A 316 6.84 -2.86 17.99
N CYS A 317 7.28 -3.93 17.34
CA CYS A 317 7.42 -5.25 17.95
C CYS A 317 8.40 -5.18 19.11
N ILE A 318 7.94 -5.51 20.32
CA ILE A 318 8.73 -5.48 21.55
C ILE A 318 8.67 -6.87 22.20
N THR A 319 9.84 -7.47 22.41
CA THR A 319 9.95 -8.75 23.13
C THR A 319 9.44 -8.59 24.56
N GLY A 320 8.56 -9.50 25.00
CA GLY A 320 7.95 -9.46 26.33
C GLY A 320 6.75 -8.51 26.47
N ASN A 321 6.35 -7.81 25.40
CA ASN A 321 5.11 -7.04 25.42
C ASN A 321 3.89 -7.96 25.27
N ASN A 322 3.22 -8.23 26.38
CA ASN A 322 2.03 -9.08 26.44
C ASN A 322 0.84 -8.58 25.59
N ASN A 323 0.82 -7.29 25.22
CA ASN A 323 -0.24 -6.71 24.40
C ASN A 323 -0.09 -7.06 22.91
N GLN A 324 1.05 -7.63 22.51
CA GLN A 324 1.34 -8.04 21.13
C GLN A 324 1.23 -9.56 20.93
N VAL A 325 0.84 -10.29 21.98
CA VAL A 325 0.68 -11.74 21.97
C VAL A 325 -0.77 -12.09 21.65
N PHE A 326 -0.97 -12.95 20.66
CA PHE A 326 -2.26 -13.44 20.20
C PHE A 326 -2.23 -14.95 20.04
N THR A 327 -3.17 -15.65 20.68
CA THR A 327 -3.32 -17.10 20.58
C THR A 327 -4.54 -17.45 19.73
N VAL A 328 -4.58 -18.64 19.13
CA VAL A 328 -5.70 -19.05 18.25
C VAL A 328 -6.39 -20.31 18.75
N SER A 329 -7.71 -20.40 18.56
CA SER A 329 -8.51 -21.62 18.82
C SER A 329 -9.57 -21.83 17.75
N ASN A 330 -10.18 -23.03 17.74
CA ASN A 330 -11.40 -23.28 16.99
C ASN A 330 -12.59 -22.53 17.54
#